data_AF-G7YR63-F1
#
_entry.id   AF-G7YR63-F1
#
_cell.length_a   1.000
_cell.length_b   1.000
_cell.length_c   1.000
_cell.angle_alpha   90.00
_cell.angle_beta   90.00
_cell.angle_gamma   90.00
#
_symmetry.space_group_name_H-M   'P 1'
#
loop_
_entity.id
_entity.type
_entity.pdbx_description
1 polymer ?
#
loop_
_entity_poly.entity_id
_entity_poly.type
_entity_poly.pdbx_seq_one_letter_code
_entity_poly.pdbx_strand_id
1 'polypeptide(L)' 'MPPLQPLEFRDCVVDGPHFRSALQNHEKELKAHGKLVKGVYSNAERVFKAMDGKFTGHLHCILWNCTMFFRRCAS' A
#
# COMPACT_ATOMS: atom_id res chain seq x y z
N MET A 1 16.28 -12.11 7.64
CA MET A 1 16.59 -13.19 6.68
C MET A 1 17.81 -12.76 5.90
N PRO A 2 18.85 -13.59 5.77
CA PRO A 2 19.98 -13.25 4.90
C PRO A 2 19.48 -13.13 3.44
N PRO A 3 20.11 -12.27 2.63
CA PRO A 3 19.73 -12.11 1.22
C PRO A 3 19.90 -13.44 0.47
N LEU A 4 18.91 -13.80 -0.35
CA LEU A 4 19.02 -14.99 -1.20
C LEU A 4 20.10 -14.77 -2.28
N GLN A 5 20.87 -15.82 -2.54
CA GLN A 5 21.86 -15.80 -3.61
C GLN A 5 21.17 -15.87 -4.99
N PRO A 6 21.74 -15.25 -6.03
CA PRO A 6 21.22 -15.39 -7.39
C PRO A 6 21.15 -16.86 -7.83
N LEU A 7 20.10 -17.21 -8.58
CA LEU A 7 19.97 -18.53 -9.19
C LEU A 7 20.75 -18.57 -10.50
N GLU A 8 21.61 -19.57 -10.66
CA GLU A 8 22.38 -19.78 -11.88
C GLU A 8 21.60 -20.57 -12.93
N PHE A 9 21.64 -20.11 -14.18
CA PHE A 9 20.91 -20.76 -15.27
C PHE A 9 21.40 -22.18 -15.56
N ARG A 10 22.69 -22.45 -15.34
CA ARG A 10 23.26 -23.79 -15.52
C ARG A 10 22.58 -24.82 -14.62
N ASP A 11 22.26 -24.44 -13.38
CA ASP A 11 21.68 -25.34 -12.39
C ASP A 11 20.18 -25.58 -12.66
N CYS A 12 19.56 -24.69 -13.44
CA CYS A 12 18.21 -24.87 -13.99
C CYS A 12 18.15 -26.02 -15.00
N VAL A 13 19.16 -26.18 -15.84
CA VAL A 13 19.21 -27.27 -16.85
C VAL A 13 19.31 -28.63 -16.18
N VAL A 14 20.09 -28.73 -15.11
CA VAL A 14 20.26 -29.97 -14.33
C VAL A 14 19.02 -30.26 -13.47
N ASP A 15 18.26 -29.22 -13.12
CA ASP A 15 17.05 -29.29 -12.31
C ASP A 15 17.22 -30.08 -11.00
N GLY A 16 18.36 -29.87 -10.35
CA GLY A 16 18.71 -30.61 -9.13
C GLY A 16 17.83 -30.25 -7.93
N PRO A 17 17.77 -31.10 -6.89
CA PRO A 17 16.97 -30.86 -5.69
C PRO A 17 17.38 -29.57 -4.94
N HIS A 18 18.67 -29.22 -4.99
CA HIS A 18 19.17 -27.96 -4.42
C HIS A 18 18.62 -26.74 -5.15
N PHE A 19 18.61 -26.77 -6.49
CA PHE A 19 18.08 -25.70 -7.31
C PHE A 19 16.56 -25.53 -7.09
N ARG A 20 15.82 -26.64 -7.03
CA ARG A 20 14.37 -26.64 -6.70
C ARG A 20 14.08 -26.04 -5.33
N SER A 21 14.88 -26.37 -4.31
CA SER A 21 14.73 -25.79 -2.97
C SER A 21 15.04 -24.30 -2.95
N ALA A 22 16.11 -23.88 -3.63
CA ALA A 22 16.45 -22.46 -3.78
C ALA A 22 15.32 -21.69 -4.49
N LEU A 23 14.82 -22.19 -5.62
CA LEU A 23 13.67 -21.63 -6.33
C LEU A 23 12.46 -21.42 -5.42
N GLN A 24 12.07 -22.44 -4.66
CA GLN A 24 10.95 -22.33 -3.72
C GLN A 24 11.17 -21.25 -2.65
N ASN A 25 12.41 -21.06 -2.19
CA ASN A 25 12.73 -20.01 -1.24
C ASN A 25 12.59 -18.61 -1.87
N HIS A 26 13.06 -18.45 -3.12
CA HIS A 26 12.85 -17.21 -3.88
C HIS A 26 11.37 -16.90 -4.10
N GLU A 27 10.57 -17.89 -4.48
CA GLU A 27 9.12 -17.73 -4.67
C GLU A 27 8.41 -17.31 -3.37
N LYS A 28 8.78 -17.93 -2.24
CA LYS A 28 8.25 -17.57 -0.92
C LYS A 28 8.60 -16.14 -0.56
N GLU A 29 9.85 -15.72 -0.80
CA GLU A 29 10.29 -14.36 -0.49
C GLU A 29 9.58 -13.34 -1.39
N LEU A 30 9.46 -13.60 -2.70
CA LEU A 30 8.70 -12.75 -3.63
C LEU A 30 7.25 -12.61 -3.20
N LYS A 31 6.62 -13.70 -2.76
CA LYS A 31 5.25 -13.66 -2.23
C LYS A 31 5.13 -12.85 -0.94
N ALA A 32 6.12 -12.91 -0.06
CA ALA A 32 6.16 -12.12 1.16
C ALA A 32 6.31 -10.62 0.85
N HIS A 33 7.27 -10.26 0.00
CA HIS A 33 7.47 -8.87 -0.44
C HIS A 33 6.24 -8.31 -1.17
N GLY A 34 5.61 -9.10 -2.03
CA GLY A 34 4.37 -8.71 -2.71
C GLY A 34 3.23 -8.37 -1.75
N LYS A 35 3.13 -9.06 -0.60
CA LYS A 35 2.16 -8.70 0.46
C LYS A 35 2.54 -7.40 1.16
N LEU A 36 3.83 -7.18 1.45
CA LEU A 36 4.31 -5.95 2.08
C LEU A 36 4.04 -4.73 1.21
N VAL A 37 4.37 -4.79 -0.08
CA VAL A 37 4.13 -3.70 -1.04
C VAL A 37 2.64 -3.35 -1.13
N LYS A 38 1.76 -4.36 -1.22
CA LYS A 38 0.31 -4.15 -1.20
C LYS A 38 -0.17 -3.51 0.11
N GLY A 39 0.42 -3.89 1.24
CA GLY A 39 0.15 -3.29 2.54
C GLY A 39 0.53 -1.81 2.58
N VAL A 40 1.73 -1.46 2.07
CA VAL A 40 2.18 -0.06 1.97
C VAL A 40 1.22 0.75 1.11
N TYR A 41 0.83 0.25 -0.07
CA TYR A 41 -0.11 0.93 -0.94
C TYR A 41 -1.48 1.15 -0.26
N SER A 42 -2.02 0.12 0.37
CA SER A 42 -3.31 0.19 1.07
C SER A 42 -3.29 1.18 2.23
N ASN A 43 -2.17 1.24 2.96
CA ASN A 43 -1.99 2.20 4.05
C ASN A 43 -1.87 3.63 3.50
N ALA A 44 -1.10 3.84 2.44
CA ALA A 44 -1.00 5.14 1.79
C ALA A 44 -2.38 5.63 1.30
N GLU A 45 -3.13 4.76 0.62
CA GLU A 45 -4.49 5.06 0.17
C GLU A 45 -5.42 5.47 1.32
N ARG A 46 -5.35 4.77 2.47
CA ARG A 46 -6.12 5.12 3.66
C ARG A 46 -5.75 6.50 4.20
N VAL A 47 -4.46 6.85 4.23
CA VAL A 47 -4.00 8.16 4.66
C VAL A 47 -4.52 9.24 3.72
N PHE A 48 -4.39 9.06 2.40
CA PHE A 48 -4.89 10.02 1.42
C PHE A 48 -6.41 10.20 1.51
N LYS A 49 -7.18 9.11 1.63
CA LYS A 49 -8.64 9.20 1.83
C LYS A 49 -9.01 9.91 3.14
N ALA A 50 -8.28 9.67 4.22
CA ALA A 50 -8.50 10.37 5.49
C ALA A 50 -8.17 11.86 5.39
N MET A 51 -7.17 12.24 4.59
CA MET A 51 -6.87 13.64 4.28
C MET A 51 -8.02 14.27 3.49
N ASP A 52 -8.47 13.65 2.40
CA ASP A 52 -9.58 14.14 1.57
C ASP A 52 -10.88 14.30 2.35
N GLY A 53 -11.18 13.36 3.26
CA GLY A 53 -12.33 13.43 4.16
C GLY A 53 -12.28 14.61 5.14
N LYS A 54 -11.08 15.03 5.56
CA LYS A 54 -10.90 16.22 6.42
C LYS A 54 -11.03 17.52 5.63
N PHE A 55 -10.54 17.56 4.39
CA PHE A 55 -10.70 18.75 3.53
C PHE A 55 -12.17 18.99 3.18
N THR A 56 -12.93 17.93 2.87
CA THR A 56 -14.37 18.02 2.60
C THR A 56 -15.18 18.37 3.85
N GLY A 57 -14.86 17.81 5.02
CA GLY A 57 -15.48 18.20 6.29
C GLY A 57 -15.21 19.65 6.67
N HIS A 58 -14.00 20.16 6.42
CA HIS A 58 -13.65 21.54 6.73
C HIS A 58 -14.31 22.54 5.77
N LEU A 59 -14.35 22.25 4.45
CA LEU A 59 -15.12 23.05 3.49
C LEU A 59 -16.61 23.03 3.81
N HIS A 60 -17.17 21.87 4.16
CA HIS A 60 -18.57 21.77 4.54
C HIS A 60 -18.83 22.57 5.82
N CYS A 61 -18.00 22.47 6.87
CA CYS A 61 -18.14 23.32 8.07
C CYS A 61 -18.01 24.81 7.76
N ILE A 62 -17.11 25.23 6.86
CA ILE A 62 -16.96 26.64 6.46
C ILE A 62 -18.20 27.12 5.68
N LEU A 63 -18.67 26.32 4.71
CA LEU A 63 -19.89 26.61 3.93
C LEU A 63 -21.15 26.62 4.81
N TRP A 64 -21.26 25.69 5.77
CA TRP A 64 -22.39 25.59 6.69
C TRP A 64 -22.38 26.74 7.72
N ASN A 65 -21.20 27.12 8.24
CA ASN A 65 -21.08 28.30 9.10
C ASN A 65 -21.38 29.59 8.31
N CYS A 66 -20.91 29.74 7.06
CA CYS A 66 -21.26 30.89 6.21
C CYS A 66 -22.76 30.96 5.90
N THR A 67 -23.42 29.83 5.58
CA THR A 67 -24.87 29.81 5.32
C THR A 67 -25.72 30.02 6.57
N MET A 68 -25.30 29.48 7.73
CA MET A 68 -25.97 29.74 9.01
C MET A 68 -25.76 31.19 9.50
N PHE A 69 -24.58 31.77 9.29
CA PHE A 69 -24.30 33.18 9.60
C PHE A 69 -25.15 34.12 8.73
N PHE A 70 -25.28 33.86 7.44
CA PHE A 70 -26.16 34.63 6.55
C PHE A 70 -27.65 34.54 6.94
N ARG A 71 -28.13 33.38 7.41
CA ARG A 71 -29.51 33.24 7.93
C ARG A 71 -29.74 34.00 9.24
N ARG A 72 -28.70 34.18 10.08
CA ARG A 72 -28.80 34.89 11.36
C ARG A 72 -28.75 36.41 11.19
N CYS A 73 -28.09 36.94 10.16
CA CYS A 73 -28.04 38.37 9.86
C CYS A 73 -29.24 38.88 9.02
N ALA A 74 -30.08 37.99 8.51
CA ALA A 74 -31.28 38.32 7.72
C ALA A 74 -32.59 38.32 8.54
N SER A 75 -32.50 38.27 9.87
CA SER A 75 -33.61 38.47 10.83
C SER A 75 -33.27 39.62 11.78
#